data_AF-A0A1S1HGE4-F1
#
_entry.id   AF-A0A1S1HGE4-F1
#
_cell.length_a   1.000
_cell.length_b   1.000
_cell.length_c   1.000
_cell.angle_alpha   90.00
_cell.angle_beta   90.00
_cell.angle_gamma   90.00
#
_symmetry.space_group_name_H-M   'P 1'
#
loop_
_entity.id
_entity.type
_entity.pdbx_description
1 polymer ?
#
loop_
_entity_poly.entity_id
_entity_poly.type
_entity_poly.pdbx_seq_one_letter_code
_entity_poly.pdbx_strand_id
1 'polypeptide(L)'
;MDRRWREVTIQIPDLASFDDEALERHFPERDGRWSAQTRTALGTFGVDKLDLDENWASVWPGWECPACRRKKPELFRLTGNGVLLARLDIHHDHLEDVLKERLRTRTASDWINHVRPEVRHFEKLGSKLFARFAPSLVCIDCNAADGRVKNRWKQIPKDFSFRPSEIGQFVKVRPNAEHVVDEAVALQIFEAEREDFLKRGRFIDMFFDIITQGEMPQERGNLPLAGAPSPLGMMAYLHNAIRWSDREQYGEISRDLDAFTLRSVSRAGVASNGAKRKPQQVKIPSPEEIAAHDGGGAPNLWNSVDSGWRCPACRRAKAEIIRTSNNAKRKWSGKLLWHHEFILVDGYDDDEHREWIDRHDELLICGDCANILPAVKQREPSLSRSDVLFQLRDMRAVATVAPHQPHQIDWDQAKQRTTDSVALHELTGPYWDHYHAAVGCRARYRDYLACYENNERCAWGRLRSHYINNEVVDPNEVDKHLHFLMAEAERIGHEDRYGKRAEPQTEDAQP
;
A
#
# COMPACT_ATOMS: atom_id res chain seq x y z
N MET A 1 15.51 45.21 -5.85
CA MET A 1 14.66 44.73 -6.96
C MET A 1 13.29 44.43 -6.39
N ASP A 2 12.25 45.11 -6.85
CA ASP A 2 10.88 44.85 -6.41
C ASP A 2 10.46 43.44 -6.82
N ARG A 3 10.16 42.59 -5.84
CA ARG A 3 9.55 41.29 -6.08
C ARG A 3 8.09 41.53 -6.48
N ARG A 4 7.72 41.16 -7.72
CA ARG A 4 6.33 41.17 -8.16
C ARG A 4 5.69 39.85 -7.75
N TRP A 5 4.65 39.92 -6.93
CA TRP A 5 3.84 38.79 -6.52
C TRP A 5 2.57 38.68 -7.39
N ARG A 6 2.06 37.47 -7.54
CA ARG A 6 0.70 37.23 -8.05
C ARG A 6 -0.12 36.70 -6.89
N GLU A 7 -1.24 37.35 -6.60
CA GLU A 7 -2.17 36.92 -5.56
C GLU A 7 -3.33 36.18 -6.20
N VAL A 8 -3.62 34.99 -5.67
CA VAL A 8 -4.75 34.15 -6.09
C VAL A 8 -5.41 33.62 -4.82
N THR A 9 -6.72 33.79 -4.71
CA THR A 9 -7.52 33.16 -3.65
C THR A 9 -8.18 31.91 -4.22
N ILE A 10 -7.87 30.75 -3.64
CA ILE A 10 -8.46 29.47 -4.01
C ILE A 10 -9.30 29.00 -2.82
N GLN A 11 -10.56 28.67 -3.08
CA GLN A 11 -11.43 28.04 -2.09
C GLN A 11 -11.38 26.53 -2.32
N ILE A 12 -10.89 25.79 -1.33
CA ILE A 12 -10.89 24.33 -1.34
C ILE A 12 -12.02 23.89 -0.41
N PRO A 13 -12.97 23.07 -0.88
CA PRO A 13 -14.08 22.64 -0.05
C PRO A 13 -13.57 21.74 1.08
N ASP A 14 -14.05 21.99 2.30
CA ASP A 14 -13.95 21.04 3.41
C ASP A 14 -14.89 19.87 3.11
N LEU A 15 -14.32 18.77 2.61
CA LEU A 15 -15.08 17.61 2.14
C LEU A 15 -15.73 16.83 3.29
N ALA A 16 -15.25 17.01 4.52
CA ALA A 16 -15.86 16.42 5.69
C ALA A 16 -17.17 17.13 6.06
N SER A 17 -17.26 18.46 5.85
CA SER A 17 -18.44 19.26 6.16
C SER A 17 -19.59 19.15 5.15
N PHE A 18 -19.33 18.68 3.92
CA PHE A 18 -20.34 18.68 2.85
C PHE A 18 -21.40 17.59 3.09
N ASP A 19 -22.67 17.90 2.91
CA ASP A 19 -23.68 16.85 2.77
C ASP A 19 -23.56 16.13 1.42
N ASP A 20 -24.27 15.02 1.26
CA ASP A 20 -24.18 14.22 0.03
C ASP A 20 -24.70 14.96 -1.21
N GLU A 21 -25.66 15.89 -1.07
CA GLU A 21 -26.16 16.69 -2.20
C GLU A 21 -25.13 17.74 -2.64
N ALA A 22 -24.43 18.34 -1.69
CA ALA A 22 -23.34 19.27 -1.93
C ALA A 22 -22.14 18.58 -2.60
N LEU A 23 -21.81 17.36 -2.17
CA LEU A 23 -20.79 16.53 -2.83
C LEU A 23 -21.18 16.22 -4.27
N GLU A 24 -22.43 15.83 -4.53
CA GLU A 24 -22.90 15.53 -5.87
C GLU A 24 -22.89 16.74 -6.81
N ARG A 25 -23.19 17.93 -6.29
CA ARG A 25 -23.09 19.17 -7.05
C ARG A 25 -21.64 19.56 -7.36
N HIS A 26 -20.70 19.31 -6.44
CA HIS A 26 -19.29 19.68 -6.61
C HIS A 26 -18.48 18.67 -7.42
N PHE A 27 -18.85 17.39 -7.38
CA PHE A 27 -18.14 16.31 -8.06
C PHE A 27 -19.06 15.52 -9.02
N PRO A 28 -19.72 16.20 -9.99
CA PRO A 28 -20.63 15.53 -10.92
C PRO A 28 -19.92 14.50 -11.82
N GLU A 29 -18.58 14.56 -11.90
CA GLU A 29 -17.74 13.61 -12.61
C GLU A 29 -17.44 12.32 -11.83
N ARG A 30 -17.91 12.20 -10.58
CA ARG A 30 -17.70 11.06 -9.68
C ARG A 30 -19.02 10.39 -9.32
N ASP A 31 -18.93 9.16 -8.83
CA ASP A 31 -20.12 8.34 -8.52
C ASP A 31 -19.89 7.50 -7.27
N GLY A 32 -19.80 8.18 -6.13
CA GLY A 32 -19.64 7.53 -4.84
C GLY A 32 -20.95 6.98 -4.27
N ARG A 33 -20.86 6.43 -3.05
CA ARG A 33 -22.01 6.05 -2.23
C ARG A 33 -23.01 7.19 -2.04
N TRP A 34 -22.51 8.43 -1.99
CA TRP A 34 -23.30 9.65 -1.81
C TRP A 34 -24.08 10.07 -3.07
N SER A 35 -23.84 9.48 -4.25
CA SER A 35 -24.50 9.91 -5.49
C SER A 35 -25.99 9.53 -5.53
N ALA A 36 -26.81 10.32 -6.22
CA ALA A 36 -28.22 9.99 -6.44
C ALA A 36 -28.37 8.66 -7.20
N GLN A 37 -27.49 8.36 -8.15
CA GLN A 37 -27.48 7.08 -8.87
C GLN A 37 -27.33 5.88 -7.92
N THR A 38 -26.33 5.92 -7.04
CA THR A 38 -26.08 4.82 -6.09
C THR A 38 -27.21 4.68 -5.07
N ARG A 39 -27.74 5.78 -4.55
CA ARG A 39 -28.89 5.77 -3.63
C ARG A 39 -30.16 5.23 -4.29
N THR A 40 -30.44 5.64 -5.52
CA THR A 40 -31.57 5.13 -6.32
C THR A 40 -31.44 3.62 -6.54
N ALA A 41 -30.22 3.14 -6.84
CA ALA A 41 -29.97 1.71 -7.00
C ALA A 41 -30.25 0.94 -5.69
N LEU A 42 -29.75 1.40 -4.55
CA LEU A 42 -30.04 0.78 -3.25
C LEU A 42 -31.56 0.68 -2.98
N GLY A 43 -32.30 1.77 -3.24
CA GLY A 43 -33.77 1.77 -3.12
C GLY A 43 -34.45 0.82 -4.10
N THR A 44 -34.00 0.78 -5.35
CA THR A 44 -34.56 -0.10 -6.40
C THR A 44 -34.36 -1.58 -6.07
N PHE A 45 -33.21 -1.95 -5.51
CA PHE A 45 -32.92 -3.33 -5.10
C PHE A 45 -33.43 -3.65 -3.68
N GLY A 46 -33.95 -2.67 -2.94
CA GLY A 46 -34.49 -2.85 -1.60
C GLY A 46 -33.45 -3.31 -0.57
N VAL A 47 -32.21 -2.83 -0.68
CA VAL A 47 -31.10 -3.22 0.21
C VAL A 47 -30.34 -2.03 0.77
N ASP A 48 -29.74 -2.23 1.92
CA ASP A 48 -28.91 -1.25 2.64
C ASP A 48 -27.40 -1.53 2.54
N LYS A 49 -27.02 -2.76 2.15
CA LYS A 49 -25.62 -3.18 2.00
C LYS A 49 -25.10 -2.93 0.59
N LEU A 50 -23.95 -2.27 0.51
CA LEU A 50 -23.26 -1.89 -0.73
C LEU A 50 -21.79 -2.34 -0.70
N ASP A 51 -21.30 -2.90 -1.79
CA ASP A 51 -19.88 -3.10 -2.07
C ASP A 51 -19.49 -2.24 -3.28
N LEU A 52 -18.95 -1.04 -3.02
CA LEU A 52 -18.55 -0.03 -3.99
C LEU A 52 -17.06 0.27 -3.86
N ASP A 53 -16.31 0.13 -4.94
CA ASP A 53 -14.86 0.37 -4.94
C ASP A 53 -14.43 1.72 -5.54
N GLU A 54 -13.16 2.04 -5.39
CA GLU A 54 -12.58 3.30 -5.84
C GLU A 54 -12.62 3.47 -7.37
N ASN A 55 -12.48 2.38 -8.13
CA ASN A 55 -12.59 2.41 -9.58
C ASN A 55 -14.01 2.83 -10.00
N TRP A 56 -15.04 2.32 -9.31
CA TRP A 56 -16.40 2.78 -9.52
C TRP A 56 -16.57 4.26 -9.14
N ALA A 57 -16.13 4.64 -7.94
CA ALA A 57 -16.29 6.01 -7.42
C ALA A 57 -15.57 7.06 -8.27
N SER A 58 -14.43 6.70 -8.85
CA SER A 58 -13.54 7.61 -9.58
C SER A 58 -13.98 7.90 -11.01
N VAL A 59 -14.96 7.18 -11.57
CA VAL A 59 -15.43 7.42 -12.94
C VAL A 59 -16.84 8.01 -12.96
N TRP A 60 -17.13 8.76 -14.02
CA TRP A 60 -18.41 9.44 -14.24
C TRP A 60 -19.63 8.50 -14.08
N PRO A 61 -20.78 8.97 -13.55
CA PRO A 61 -22.00 8.16 -13.45
C PRO A 61 -22.46 7.55 -14.77
N GLY A 62 -22.22 8.23 -15.89
CA GLY A 62 -22.53 7.74 -17.25
C GLY A 62 -21.46 6.83 -17.87
N TRP A 63 -20.48 6.36 -17.09
CA TRP A 63 -19.46 5.43 -17.58
C TRP A 63 -20.10 4.16 -18.17
N GLU A 64 -19.50 3.69 -19.27
CA GLU A 64 -19.94 2.54 -20.04
C GLU A 64 -18.79 1.54 -20.17
N CYS A 65 -19.09 0.26 -19.95
CA CYS A 65 -18.09 -0.79 -20.06
C CYS A 65 -17.62 -0.94 -21.53
N PRO A 66 -16.31 -0.83 -21.82
CA PRO A 66 -15.81 -0.92 -23.19
C PRO A 66 -15.97 -2.31 -23.81
N ALA A 67 -16.20 -3.34 -22.98
CA ALA A 67 -16.45 -4.71 -23.43
C ALA A 67 -17.94 -4.99 -23.68
N CYS A 68 -18.78 -4.90 -22.64
CA CYS A 68 -20.20 -5.29 -22.74
C CYS A 68 -21.17 -4.14 -23.00
N ARG A 69 -20.69 -2.89 -23.08
CA ARG A 69 -21.47 -1.67 -23.31
C ARG A 69 -22.58 -1.37 -22.29
N ARG A 70 -22.64 -2.10 -21.18
CA ARG A 70 -23.54 -1.77 -20.06
C ARG A 70 -23.10 -0.47 -19.39
N LYS A 71 -24.07 0.36 -19.08
CA LYS A 71 -23.91 1.55 -18.23
C LYS A 71 -24.00 1.16 -16.77
N LYS A 72 -23.47 1.99 -15.89
CA LYS A 72 -23.48 1.74 -14.44
C LYS A 72 -24.83 1.30 -13.84
N PRO A 73 -25.98 1.90 -14.17
CA PRO A 73 -27.28 1.41 -13.69
C PRO A 73 -27.56 -0.08 -13.98
N GLU A 74 -27.03 -0.60 -15.10
CA GLU A 74 -27.18 -1.99 -15.53
C GLU A 74 -26.09 -2.93 -14.95
N LEU A 75 -25.11 -2.37 -14.24
CA LEU A 75 -24.02 -3.12 -13.61
C LEU A 75 -24.29 -3.44 -12.14
N PHE A 76 -25.17 -2.68 -11.48
CA PHE A 76 -25.60 -2.99 -10.13
C PHE A 76 -26.16 -4.39 -10.06
N ARG A 77 -25.64 -5.23 -9.15
CA ARG A 77 -26.07 -6.63 -9.04
C ARG A 77 -26.15 -7.07 -7.60
N LEU A 78 -27.25 -7.70 -7.24
CA LEU A 78 -27.44 -8.24 -5.91
C LEU A 78 -26.69 -9.57 -5.75
N THR A 79 -25.89 -9.69 -4.70
CA THR A 79 -25.27 -10.97 -4.30
C THR A 79 -26.24 -11.83 -3.51
N GLY A 80 -25.96 -13.14 -3.41
CA GLY A 80 -26.75 -14.05 -2.56
C GLY A 80 -26.76 -13.70 -1.07
N ASN A 81 -25.83 -12.84 -0.61
CA ASN A 81 -25.75 -12.36 0.77
C ASN A 81 -26.49 -11.02 1.00
N GLY A 82 -27.27 -10.56 0.01
CA GLY A 82 -28.03 -9.31 0.11
C GLY A 82 -27.17 -8.05 0.02
N VAL A 83 -25.98 -8.13 -0.59
CA VAL A 83 -25.11 -6.97 -0.84
C VAL A 83 -25.20 -6.55 -2.30
N LEU A 84 -25.44 -5.27 -2.57
CA LEU A 84 -25.42 -4.69 -3.91
C LEU A 84 -23.97 -4.44 -4.37
N LEU A 85 -23.56 -4.99 -5.51
CA LEU A 85 -22.24 -4.78 -6.09
C LEU A 85 -22.22 -3.55 -7.00
N ALA A 86 -21.20 -2.72 -6.83
CA ALA A 86 -20.90 -1.53 -7.63
C ALA A 86 -19.38 -1.44 -7.83
N ARG A 87 -18.81 -2.34 -8.65
CA ARG A 87 -17.36 -2.53 -8.75
C ARG A 87 -16.87 -2.56 -10.18
N LEU A 88 -15.72 -1.93 -10.41
CA LEU A 88 -15.01 -1.94 -11.67
C LEU A 88 -13.60 -2.50 -11.46
N ASP A 89 -13.13 -3.32 -12.40
CA ASP A 89 -11.80 -3.90 -12.35
C ASP A 89 -10.91 -3.30 -13.43
N ILE A 90 -9.63 -3.11 -13.10
CA ILE A 90 -8.60 -2.86 -14.11
C ILE A 90 -8.30 -4.18 -14.78
N HIS A 91 -8.71 -4.30 -16.04
CA HIS A 91 -8.37 -5.42 -16.90
C HIS A 91 -7.09 -5.08 -17.67
N HIS A 92 -6.02 -5.80 -17.37
CA HIS A 92 -4.73 -5.67 -18.05
C HIS A 92 -4.37 -6.98 -18.74
N ASP A 93 -3.43 -6.90 -19.69
CA ASP A 93 -2.92 -8.11 -20.32
C ASP A 93 -1.89 -8.79 -19.42
N HIS A 94 -2.14 -10.03 -19.00
CA HIS A 94 -1.20 -10.84 -18.23
C HIS A 94 0.16 -11.04 -18.91
N LEU A 95 0.30 -10.82 -20.24
CA LEU A 95 1.61 -10.74 -20.90
C LEU A 95 2.51 -9.66 -20.30
N GLU A 96 1.95 -8.57 -19.74
CA GLU A 96 2.71 -7.54 -19.03
C GLU A 96 3.47 -8.11 -17.82
N ASP A 97 2.98 -9.18 -17.21
CA ASP A 97 3.56 -9.78 -16.01
C ASP A 97 4.58 -10.89 -16.31
N VAL A 98 4.56 -11.46 -17.52
CA VAL A 98 5.33 -12.67 -17.86
C VAL A 98 6.84 -12.45 -17.79
N LEU A 99 7.35 -11.36 -18.36
CA LEU A 99 8.80 -11.07 -18.36
C LEU A 99 9.33 -10.98 -16.93
N LYS A 100 8.62 -10.23 -16.08
CA LYS A 100 8.96 -10.05 -14.67
C LYS A 100 8.91 -11.36 -13.89
N GLU A 101 7.89 -12.18 -14.11
CA GLU A 101 7.78 -13.50 -13.47
C GLU A 101 8.92 -14.43 -13.93
N ARG A 102 9.31 -14.40 -15.21
CA ARG A 102 10.45 -15.17 -15.72
C ARG A 102 11.77 -14.72 -15.08
N LEU A 103 12.03 -13.42 -15.00
CA LEU A 103 13.21 -12.87 -14.30
C LEU A 103 13.25 -13.31 -12.84
N ARG A 104 12.11 -13.25 -12.14
CA ARG A 104 12.01 -13.70 -10.75
C ARG A 104 12.23 -15.20 -10.55
N THR A 105 11.74 -16.02 -11.49
CA THR A 105 11.74 -17.49 -11.35
C THR A 105 13.00 -18.14 -11.89
N ARG A 106 13.59 -17.60 -12.95
CA ARG A 106 14.77 -18.18 -13.62
C ARG A 106 16.10 -17.56 -13.19
N THR A 107 16.10 -16.37 -12.59
CA THR A 107 17.30 -15.74 -12.02
C THR A 107 17.28 -15.83 -10.49
N ALA A 108 16.50 -14.97 -9.85
CA ALA A 108 16.25 -14.97 -8.41
C ALA A 108 15.06 -14.04 -8.10
N SER A 109 14.43 -14.19 -6.94
CA SER A 109 13.29 -13.34 -6.56
C SER A 109 13.63 -11.84 -6.52
N ASP A 110 14.90 -11.50 -6.30
CA ASP A 110 15.51 -10.18 -6.29
C ASP A 110 16.39 -9.93 -7.54
N TRP A 111 16.02 -10.51 -8.69
CA TRP A 111 16.74 -10.43 -9.98
C TRP A 111 17.34 -9.05 -10.32
N ILE A 112 16.73 -7.95 -9.86
CA ILE A 112 17.24 -6.58 -10.01
C ILE A 112 18.70 -6.46 -9.54
N ASN A 113 19.08 -7.16 -8.46
CA ASN A 113 20.42 -7.16 -7.91
C ASN A 113 21.40 -8.04 -8.71
N HIS A 114 20.88 -8.95 -9.54
CA HIS A 114 21.65 -9.91 -10.33
C HIS A 114 21.88 -9.46 -11.78
N VAL A 115 21.36 -8.31 -12.17
CA VAL A 115 21.52 -7.76 -13.52
C VAL A 115 22.10 -6.35 -13.47
N ARG A 116 22.73 -5.97 -14.59
CA ARG A 116 23.33 -4.65 -14.77
C ARG A 116 22.29 -3.52 -14.59
N PRO A 117 22.59 -2.45 -13.82
CA PRO A 117 21.66 -1.34 -13.62
C PRO A 117 21.12 -0.71 -14.91
N GLU A 118 21.95 -0.68 -15.95
CA GLU A 118 21.68 -0.06 -17.25
C GLU A 118 20.59 -0.79 -18.05
N VAL A 119 20.33 -2.08 -17.78
CA VAL A 119 19.33 -2.89 -18.51
C VAL A 119 18.03 -3.09 -17.74
N ARG A 120 17.97 -2.70 -16.46
CA ARG A 120 16.77 -2.90 -15.59
C ARG A 120 15.50 -2.25 -16.15
N HIS A 121 15.63 -1.19 -16.94
CA HIS A 121 14.51 -0.46 -17.51
C HIS A 121 13.76 -1.25 -18.60
N PHE A 122 14.42 -2.24 -19.23
CA PHE A 122 13.82 -3.09 -20.25
C PHE A 122 12.69 -3.96 -19.71
N GLU A 123 12.65 -4.28 -18.42
CA GLU A 123 11.50 -4.99 -17.84
C GLU A 123 10.21 -4.18 -18.04
N LYS A 124 10.19 -2.92 -17.59
CA LYS A 124 9.01 -2.05 -17.73
C LYS A 124 8.67 -1.73 -19.18
N LEU A 125 9.69 -1.51 -20.01
CA LEU A 125 9.48 -1.22 -21.44
C LEU A 125 8.93 -2.44 -22.16
N GLY A 126 9.57 -3.59 -21.97
CA GLY A 126 9.19 -4.87 -22.54
C GLY A 126 7.77 -5.25 -22.15
N SER A 127 7.43 -5.22 -20.85
CA SER A 127 6.08 -5.52 -20.36
C SER A 127 4.99 -4.78 -21.15
N LYS A 128 5.15 -3.47 -21.36
CA LYS A 128 4.19 -2.67 -22.14
C LYS A 128 4.20 -2.96 -23.64
N LEU A 129 5.37 -3.24 -24.20
CA LEU A 129 5.53 -3.58 -25.62
C LEU A 129 4.84 -4.90 -25.98
N PHE A 130 4.86 -5.88 -25.06
CA PHE A 130 4.32 -7.22 -25.30
C PHE A 130 2.83 -7.33 -25.06
N ALA A 131 2.23 -6.39 -24.34
CA ALA A 131 0.79 -6.36 -24.12
C ALA A 131 0.01 -6.27 -25.44
N ARG A 132 -1.09 -7.02 -25.56
CA ARG A 132 -2.02 -6.96 -26.71
C ARG A 132 -2.95 -5.76 -26.65
N PHE A 133 -3.10 -5.15 -25.48
CA PHE A 133 -3.94 -3.99 -25.21
C PHE A 133 -3.44 -3.27 -23.95
N ALA A 134 -3.69 -1.96 -23.85
CA ALA A 134 -3.39 -1.20 -22.64
C ALA A 134 -4.41 -1.50 -21.52
N PRO A 135 -4.02 -1.40 -20.24
CA PRO A 135 -4.93 -1.59 -19.12
C PRO A 135 -6.19 -0.74 -19.26
N SER A 136 -7.35 -1.34 -19.02
CA SER A 136 -8.65 -0.71 -19.22
C SER A 136 -9.60 -1.05 -18.08
N LEU A 137 -10.38 -0.07 -17.62
CA LEU A 137 -11.46 -0.35 -16.68
C LEU A 137 -12.57 -1.13 -17.39
N VAL A 138 -13.03 -2.21 -16.76
CA VAL A 138 -14.17 -3.02 -17.21
C VAL A 138 -15.07 -3.35 -16.02
N CYS A 139 -16.31 -3.78 -16.28
CA CYS A 139 -17.16 -4.27 -15.20
C CYS A 139 -16.67 -5.63 -14.67
N ILE A 140 -16.96 -5.91 -13.39
CA ILE A 140 -16.56 -7.16 -12.71
C ILE A 140 -16.99 -8.43 -13.47
N ASP A 141 -18.14 -8.41 -14.14
CA ASP A 141 -18.63 -9.58 -14.86
C ASP A 141 -17.85 -9.84 -16.15
N CYS A 142 -17.35 -8.80 -16.83
CA CYS A 142 -16.46 -8.91 -17.99
C CYS A 142 -15.10 -9.46 -17.58
N ASN A 143 -14.53 -8.90 -16.51
CA ASN A 143 -13.28 -9.40 -15.93
C ASN A 143 -13.41 -10.89 -15.52
N ALA A 144 -14.52 -11.25 -14.87
CA ALA A 144 -14.80 -12.63 -14.52
C ALA A 144 -15.02 -13.55 -15.74
N ALA A 145 -15.54 -13.04 -16.86
CA ALA A 145 -15.75 -13.83 -18.07
C ALA A 145 -14.43 -14.34 -18.66
N ASP A 146 -13.41 -13.47 -18.74
CA ASP A 146 -12.05 -13.83 -19.15
C ASP A 146 -11.47 -14.95 -18.26
N GLY A 147 -11.56 -14.80 -16.94
CA GLY A 147 -11.11 -15.82 -15.98
C GLY A 147 -11.88 -17.14 -16.08
N ARG A 148 -13.21 -17.10 -16.27
CA ARG A 148 -14.06 -18.30 -16.41
C ARG A 148 -13.66 -19.13 -17.64
N VAL A 149 -13.45 -18.49 -18.79
CA VAL A 149 -13.03 -19.16 -20.03
C VAL A 149 -11.69 -19.87 -19.83
N LYS A 150 -10.69 -19.19 -19.27
CA LYS A 150 -9.35 -19.77 -19.02
C LYS A 150 -9.37 -20.93 -18.03
N ASN A 151 -10.21 -20.82 -16.99
CA ASN A 151 -10.33 -21.89 -16.01
C ASN A 151 -10.94 -23.16 -16.59
N ARG A 152 -11.91 -23.00 -17.51
CA ARG A 152 -12.61 -24.08 -18.20
C ARG A 152 -11.76 -24.76 -19.26
N TRP A 153 -11.07 -23.99 -20.10
CA TRP A 153 -10.31 -24.49 -21.25
C TRP A 153 -8.81 -24.40 -21.00
N LYS A 154 -8.22 -25.51 -20.52
CA LYS A 154 -6.79 -25.58 -20.18
C LYS A 154 -5.83 -25.33 -21.35
N GLN A 155 -6.32 -25.42 -22.59
CA GLN A 155 -5.54 -25.09 -23.78
C GLN A 155 -5.27 -23.59 -23.92
N ILE A 156 -6.08 -22.74 -23.29
CA ILE A 156 -5.85 -21.29 -23.25
C ILE A 156 -4.82 -21.03 -22.14
N PRO A 157 -3.64 -20.51 -22.48
CA PRO A 157 -2.60 -20.25 -21.49
C PRO A 157 -3.09 -19.27 -20.42
N LYS A 158 -2.64 -19.46 -19.18
CA LYS A 158 -2.96 -18.57 -18.04
C LYS A 158 -2.57 -17.11 -18.28
N ASP A 159 -1.51 -16.92 -19.09
CA ASP A 159 -0.92 -15.62 -19.39
C ASP A 159 -1.58 -14.96 -20.62
N PHE A 160 -2.55 -15.62 -21.26
CA PHE A 160 -3.39 -15.02 -22.29
C PHE A 160 -4.51 -14.22 -21.63
N SER A 161 -4.86 -13.08 -22.23
CA SER A 161 -5.98 -12.23 -21.79
C SER A 161 -6.76 -11.78 -23.00
N PHE A 162 -8.09 -11.90 -22.96
CA PHE A 162 -8.95 -11.39 -24.02
C PHE A 162 -9.00 -9.86 -23.97
N ARG A 163 -8.88 -9.18 -25.12
CA ARG A 163 -9.08 -7.73 -25.21
C ARG A 163 -10.52 -7.38 -24.79
N PRO A 164 -10.82 -6.16 -24.29
CA PRO A 164 -12.20 -5.79 -23.98
C PRO A 164 -13.17 -5.99 -25.16
N SER A 165 -12.75 -5.66 -26.39
CA SER A 165 -13.52 -5.88 -27.61
C SER A 165 -13.72 -7.37 -27.97
N GLU A 166 -12.85 -8.26 -27.51
CA GLU A 166 -12.98 -9.71 -27.65
C GLU A 166 -13.96 -10.27 -26.61
N ILE A 167 -13.87 -9.80 -25.36
CA ILE A 167 -14.83 -10.16 -24.30
C ILE A 167 -16.26 -9.85 -24.73
N GLY A 168 -16.48 -8.67 -25.31
CA GLY A 168 -17.78 -8.25 -25.82
C GLY A 168 -18.42 -9.22 -26.85
N GLN A 169 -17.62 -10.00 -27.57
CA GLN A 169 -18.10 -10.92 -28.61
C GLN A 169 -18.64 -12.23 -28.02
N PHE A 170 -18.09 -12.69 -26.89
CA PHE A 170 -18.47 -13.97 -26.29
C PHE A 170 -19.30 -13.83 -25.00
N VAL A 171 -19.62 -12.63 -24.55
CA VAL A 171 -20.53 -12.43 -23.41
C VAL A 171 -21.95 -12.13 -23.88
N LYS A 172 -22.94 -12.83 -23.32
CA LYS A 172 -24.35 -12.50 -23.48
C LYS A 172 -24.75 -11.60 -22.33
N VAL A 173 -25.06 -10.36 -22.67
CA VAL A 173 -25.29 -9.26 -21.74
C VAL A 173 -26.74 -9.30 -21.25
N ARG A 174 -26.93 -9.11 -19.94
CA ARG A 174 -28.22 -8.85 -19.32
C ARG A 174 -28.03 -7.74 -18.26
N PRO A 175 -28.95 -6.78 -18.16
CA PRO A 175 -28.92 -5.81 -17.07
C PRO A 175 -28.96 -6.52 -15.72
N ASN A 176 -28.16 -6.01 -14.78
CA ASN A 176 -28.16 -6.38 -13.36
C ASN A 176 -27.91 -7.87 -13.07
N ALA A 177 -27.33 -8.61 -14.03
CA ALA A 177 -27.04 -10.03 -13.94
C ALA A 177 -25.63 -10.34 -14.44
N GLU A 178 -25.12 -11.52 -14.04
CA GLU A 178 -23.84 -12.01 -14.54
C GLU A 178 -23.91 -12.33 -16.04
N HIS A 179 -22.77 -12.19 -16.72
CA HIS A 179 -22.65 -12.60 -18.11
C HIS A 179 -22.75 -14.11 -18.27
N VAL A 180 -23.57 -14.53 -19.24
CA VAL A 180 -23.50 -15.89 -19.79
C VAL A 180 -22.38 -15.90 -20.83
N VAL A 181 -21.44 -16.84 -20.70
CA VAL A 181 -20.26 -16.94 -21.56
C VAL A 181 -20.54 -17.92 -22.70
N ASP A 182 -20.31 -17.49 -23.94
CA ASP A 182 -20.28 -18.33 -25.13
C ASP A 182 -18.87 -18.90 -25.32
N GLU A 183 -18.63 -20.06 -24.70
CA GLU A 183 -17.30 -20.67 -24.65
C GLU A 183 -16.76 -21.01 -26.04
N ALA A 184 -17.62 -21.34 -27.00
CA ALA A 184 -17.22 -21.68 -28.36
C ALA A 184 -16.64 -20.46 -29.10
N VAL A 185 -17.29 -19.31 -28.97
CA VAL A 185 -16.80 -18.05 -29.55
C VAL A 185 -15.48 -17.63 -28.91
N ALA A 186 -15.37 -17.76 -27.58
CA ALA A 186 -14.12 -17.44 -26.88
C ALA A 186 -12.95 -18.32 -27.36
N LEU A 187 -13.21 -19.61 -27.62
CA LEU A 187 -12.20 -20.53 -28.13
C LEU A 187 -11.77 -20.20 -29.57
N GLN A 188 -12.73 -19.82 -30.43
CA GLN A 188 -12.45 -19.38 -31.79
C GLN A 188 -11.56 -18.12 -31.81
N ILE A 189 -11.85 -17.15 -30.94
CA ILE A 189 -11.03 -15.94 -30.78
C ILE A 189 -9.62 -16.31 -30.33
N PHE A 190 -9.49 -17.19 -29.32
CA PHE A 190 -8.17 -17.63 -28.87
C PHE A 190 -7.38 -18.29 -30.00
N GLU A 191 -7.99 -19.21 -30.77
CA GLU A 191 -7.28 -19.90 -31.85
C GLU A 191 -6.86 -18.93 -32.95
N ALA A 192 -7.68 -17.93 -33.27
CA ALA A 192 -7.32 -16.88 -34.22
C ALA A 192 -6.14 -16.02 -33.75
N GLU A 193 -6.03 -15.78 -32.44
CA GLU A 193 -4.98 -14.93 -31.84
C GLU A 193 -3.76 -15.73 -31.34
N ARG A 194 -3.83 -17.07 -31.41
CA ARG A 194 -2.83 -17.97 -30.84
C ARG A 194 -1.44 -17.74 -31.42
N GLU A 195 -1.35 -17.51 -32.73
CA GLU A 195 -0.06 -17.28 -33.38
C GLU A 195 0.60 -15.97 -32.91
N ASP A 196 -0.17 -14.89 -32.79
CA ASP A 196 0.31 -13.60 -32.27
C ASP A 196 0.76 -13.72 -30.80
N PHE A 197 -0.05 -14.40 -29.98
CA PHE A 197 0.31 -14.69 -28.59
C PHE A 197 1.65 -15.45 -28.48
N LEU A 198 1.85 -16.49 -29.30
CA LEU A 198 3.10 -17.26 -29.31
C LEU A 198 4.28 -16.42 -29.82
N LYS A 199 4.08 -15.53 -30.80
CA LYS A 199 5.11 -14.59 -31.26
C LYS A 199 5.55 -13.66 -30.14
N ARG A 200 4.61 -13.07 -29.39
CA ARG A 200 4.90 -12.24 -28.21
C ARG A 200 5.65 -13.04 -27.14
N GLY A 201 5.26 -14.29 -26.90
CA GLY A 201 5.95 -15.20 -25.99
C GLY A 201 7.44 -15.39 -26.34
N ARG A 202 7.74 -15.62 -27.63
CA ARG A 202 9.14 -15.70 -28.11
C ARG A 202 9.89 -14.39 -27.96
N PHE A 203 9.21 -13.26 -28.20
CA PHE A 203 9.82 -11.94 -28.03
C PHE A 203 10.16 -11.65 -26.55
N ILE A 204 9.32 -12.10 -25.63
CA ILE A 204 9.59 -12.05 -24.19
C ILE A 204 10.83 -12.88 -23.84
N ASP A 205 11.01 -14.08 -24.40
CA ASP A 205 12.22 -14.88 -24.18
C ASP A 205 13.48 -14.15 -24.67
N MET A 206 13.42 -13.50 -25.83
CA MET A 206 14.55 -12.70 -26.32
C MET A 206 14.89 -11.53 -25.37
N PHE A 207 13.90 -10.82 -24.84
CA PHE A 207 14.15 -9.73 -23.89
C PHE A 207 14.66 -10.24 -22.54
N PHE A 208 14.21 -11.41 -22.10
CA PHE A 208 14.76 -12.07 -20.92
C PHE A 208 16.26 -12.34 -21.10
N ASP A 209 16.67 -12.85 -22.27
CA ASP A 209 18.08 -13.09 -22.58
C ASP A 209 18.90 -11.79 -22.62
N ILE A 210 18.40 -10.74 -23.30
CA ILE A 210 19.04 -9.41 -23.33
C ILE A 210 19.30 -8.88 -21.91
N ILE A 211 18.29 -8.94 -21.03
CA ILE A 211 18.39 -8.43 -19.66
C ILE A 211 19.39 -9.25 -18.84
N THR A 212 19.35 -10.58 -18.95
CA THR A 212 20.20 -11.47 -18.13
C THR A 212 21.64 -11.50 -18.60
N GLN A 213 21.89 -11.33 -19.90
CA GLN A 213 23.23 -11.21 -20.48
C GLN A 213 23.79 -9.78 -20.38
N GLY A 214 22.97 -8.80 -20.02
CA GLY A 214 23.38 -7.41 -19.86
C GLY A 214 23.68 -6.72 -21.19
N GLU A 215 22.99 -7.13 -22.25
CA GLU A 215 23.10 -6.59 -23.60
C GLU A 215 22.30 -5.28 -23.76
N MET A 216 22.66 -4.48 -24.77
CA MET A 216 22.06 -3.17 -25.06
C MET A 216 21.98 -2.21 -23.83
N PRO A 217 23.08 -2.00 -23.09
CA PRO A 217 23.04 -1.11 -21.93
C PRO A 217 22.61 0.30 -22.35
N GLN A 218 21.68 0.89 -21.60
CA GLN A 218 21.31 2.29 -21.76
C GLN A 218 21.77 3.08 -20.54
N GLU A 219 22.66 4.05 -20.78
CA GLU A 219 23.06 5.00 -19.74
C GLU A 219 21.88 5.88 -19.34
N ARG A 220 21.72 6.10 -18.02
CA ARG A 220 20.69 6.99 -17.51
C ARG A 220 21.06 8.43 -17.82
N GLY A 221 20.19 9.11 -18.56
CA GLY A 221 20.26 10.56 -18.72
C GLY A 221 20.01 11.29 -17.40
N ASN A 222 20.40 12.57 -17.36
CA ASN A 222 20.18 13.49 -16.23
C ASN A 222 18.84 14.25 -16.31
N LEU A 223 17.97 13.89 -17.26
CA LEU A 223 16.63 14.46 -17.39
C LEU A 223 15.61 13.63 -16.59
N PRO A 224 14.53 14.26 -16.08
CA PRO A 224 13.40 13.54 -15.53
C PRO A 224 12.86 12.50 -16.52
N LEU A 225 12.36 11.37 -16.00
CA LEU A 225 11.73 10.33 -16.83
C LEU A 225 10.57 10.93 -17.64
N ALA A 226 10.41 10.48 -18.89
CA ALA A 226 9.30 10.90 -19.74
C ALA A 226 7.95 10.59 -19.03
N GLY A 227 7.11 11.62 -18.91
CA GLY A 227 5.82 11.53 -18.20
C GLY A 227 5.91 11.80 -16.69
N ALA A 228 7.10 11.99 -16.10
CA ALA A 228 7.20 12.58 -14.77
C ALA A 228 6.58 13.99 -14.80
N PRO A 229 5.80 14.37 -13.78
CA PRO A 229 5.32 15.75 -13.66
C PRO A 229 6.53 16.68 -13.76
N SER A 230 6.47 17.65 -14.68
CA SER A 230 7.53 18.64 -14.76
C SER A 230 7.67 19.30 -13.38
N PRO A 231 8.86 19.34 -12.77
CA PRO A 231 9.06 20.08 -11.52
C PRO A 231 8.80 21.58 -11.71
N LEU A 232 8.86 22.07 -12.95
CA LEU A 232 8.48 23.43 -13.36
C LEU A 232 7.04 23.49 -13.93
N GLY A 233 6.29 22.40 -13.88
CA GLY A 233 4.91 22.34 -14.33
C GLY A 233 3.99 23.11 -13.38
N MET A 234 2.89 23.65 -13.91
CA MET A 234 1.94 24.45 -13.14
C MET A 234 1.43 23.72 -11.88
N MET A 235 1.15 22.42 -11.98
CA MET A 235 0.70 21.62 -10.83
C MET A 235 1.76 21.50 -9.74
N ALA A 236 3.02 21.23 -10.11
CA ALA A 236 4.12 21.15 -9.15
C ALA A 236 4.41 22.53 -8.52
N TYR A 237 4.31 23.59 -9.33
CA TYR A 237 4.46 24.96 -8.86
C TYR A 237 3.39 25.35 -7.84
N LEU A 238 2.10 25.13 -8.15
CA LEU A 238 0.98 25.42 -7.25
C LEU A 238 1.01 24.53 -6.01
N HIS A 239 1.28 23.24 -6.17
CA HIS A 239 1.42 22.29 -5.07
C HIS A 239 2.48 22.73 -4.06
N ASN A 240 3.67 23.09 -4.54
CA ASN A 240 4.72 23.61 -3.67
C ASN A 240 4.35 24.97 -3.07
N ALA A 241 3.73 25.88 -3.83
CA ALA A 241 3.31 27.17 -3.31
C ALA A 241 2.34 27.03 -2.13
N ILE A 242 1.30 26.19 -2.26
CA ILE A 242 0.32 25.92 -1.20
C ILE A 242 1.00 25.26 0.01
N ARG A 243 1.80 24.22 -0.22
CA ARG A 243 2.50 23.49 0.85
C ARG A 243 3.43 24.41 1.67
N TRP A 244 4.02 25.41 1.04
CA TRP A 244 5.00 26.29 1.67
C TRP A 244 4.36 27.54 2.26
N SER A 245 3.19 27.96 1.77
CA SER A 245 2.44 29.09 2.35
C SER A 245 1.76 28.72 3.67
N ASP A 246 1.21 27.51 3.76
CA ASP A 246 0.49 27.04 4.94
C ASP A 246 0.58 25.51 5.06
N ARG A 247 1.49 25.03 5.90
CA ARG A 247 1.71 23.59 6.11
C ARG A 247 0.56 22.91 6.84
N GLU A 248 -0.11 23.63 7.73
CA GLU A 248 -1.19 23.11 8.55
C GLU A 248 -2.42 22.84 7.67
N GLN A 249 -2.87 23.85 6.92
CA GLN A 249 -3.97 23.70 5.97
C GLN A 249 -3.66 22.67 4.89
N TYR A 250 -2.40 22.60 4.40
CA TYR A 250 -2.01 21.55 3.46
C TYR A 250 -2.23 20.13 4.03
N GLY A 251 -1.91 19.93 5.31
CA GLY A 251 -2.17 18.68 6.02
C GLY A 251 -3.66 18.36 6.16
N GLU A 252 -4.48 19.37 6.45
CA GLU A 252 -5.95 19.25 6.50
C GLU A 252 -6.54 18.86 5.14
N ILE A 253 -6.17 19.56 4.06
CA ILE A 253 -6.62 19.26 2.69
C ILE A 253 -6.27 17.82 2.31
N SER A 254 -5.08 17.33 2.71
CA SER A 254 -4.69 15.95 2.45
C SER A 254 -5.60 14.95 3.16
N ARG A 255 -5.95 15.20 4.43
CA ARG A 255 -6.85 14.34 5.23
C ARG A 255 -8.29 14.35 4.68
N ASP A 256 -8.71 15.46 4.10
CA ASP A 256 -10.03 15.59 3.47
C ASP A 256 -10.19 14.71 2.23
N LEU A 257 -9.12 14.47 1.48
CA LEU A 257 -9.17 13.58 0.32
C LEU A 257 -9.39 12.11 0.73
N ASP A 258 -8.75 11.68 1.82
CA ASP A 258 -8.98 10.35 2.40
C ASP A 258 -10.42 10.23 2.93
N ALA A 259 -10.93 11.30 3.55
CA ALA A 259 -12.32 11.39 3.97
C ALA A 259 -13.31 11.24 2.81
N PHE A 260 -13.07 11.95 1.72
CA PHE A 260 -13.86 11.90 0.52
C PHE A 260 -13.83 10.50 -0.12
N THR A 261 -12.65 9.89 -0.19
CA THR A 261 -12.49 8.51 -0.69
C THR A 261 -13.32 7.55 0.15
N LEU A 262 -13.26 7.65 1.48
CA LEU A 262 -14.02 6.79 2.38
C LEU A 262 -15.53 6.96 2.23
N ARG A 263 -16.01 8.21 2.11
CA ARG A 263 -17.43 8.49 1.87
C ARG A 263 -17.89 8.02 0.50
N SER A 264 -16.97 7.94 -0.46
CA SER A 264 -17.27 7.52 -1.82
C SER A 264 -17.36 6.00 -1.94
N VAL A 265 -16.58 5.23 -1.18
CA VAL A 265 -16.54 3.76 -1.26
C VAL A 265 -17.41 3.06 -0.19
N SER A 266 -17.70 1.76 -0.39
CA SER A 266 -18.37 0.91 0.60
C SER A 266 -17.85 -0.52 0.51
N ARG A 267 -17.66 -1.21 1.65
CA ARG A 267 -17.07 -2.56 1.68
C ARG A 267 -17.94 -3.59 2.42
N ALA A 268 -19.27 -3.41 2.40
CA ALA A 268 -20.19 -4.31 3.11
C ALA A 268 -20.08 -5.78 2.64
N GLY A 269 -19.61 -6.00 1.40
CA GLY A 269 -19.31 -7.32 0.85
C GLY A 269 -18.23 -8.09 1.63
N VAL A 270 -17.22 -7.39 2.16
CA VAL A 270 -16.09 -8.01 2.87
C VAL A 270 -16.51 -8.65 4.19
N ALA A 271 -17.42 -8.01 4.94
CA ALA A 271 -17.97 -8.54 6.18
C ALA A 271 -18.94 -9.72 5.94
N SER A 272 -19.67 -9.69 4.82
CA SER A 272 -20.69 -10.69 4.48
C SER A 272 -20.14 -12.05 4.01
N ASN A 273 -18.85 -12.15 3.69
CA ASN A 273 -18.18 -13.42 3.35
C ASN A 273 -17.99 -14.37 4.55
N GLY A 274 -18.59 -14.05 5.70
CA GLY A 274 -18.75 -14.92 6.86
C GLY A 274 -19.76 -16.06 6.63
N ALA A 275 -19.71 -16.77 5.51
CA ALA A 275 -20.18 -18.15 5.53
C ALA A 275 -19.35 -18.85 6.61
N LYS A 276 -20.00 -19.45 7.63
CA LYS A 276 -19.34 -20.28 8.64
C LYS A 276 -18.47 -21.31 7.90
N ARG A 277 -17.18 -21.02 7.74
CA ARG A 277 -16.24 -21.96 7.13
C ARG A 277 -16.32 -23.21 7.97
N LYS A 278 -16.64 -24.36 7.36
CA LYS A 278 -16.56 -25.64 8.05
C LYS A 278 -15.19 -25.71 8.72
N PRO A 279 -15.11 -26.12 10.00
CA PRO A 279 -13.83 -26.19 10.71
C PRO A 279 -12.87 -27.04 9.88
N GLN A 280 -11.90 -26.38 9.29
CA GLN A 280 -10.88 -27.04 8.49
C GLN A 280 -9.96 -27.75 9.49
N GLN A 281 -9.72 -29.04 9.27
CA GLN A 281 -8.82 -29.81 10.13
C GLN A 281 -7.45 -29.12 10.16
N VAL A 282 -6.99 -28.78 11.36
CA VAL A 282 -5.71 -28.10 11.59
C VAL A 282 -4.60 -29.04 11.15
N LYS A 283 -3.83 -28.63 10.14
CA LYS A 283 -2.64 -29.37 9.71
C LYS A 283 -1.42 -28.80 10.44
N ILE A 284 -0.80 -29.66 11.25
CA ILE A 284 0.43 -29.35 11.97
C ILE A 284 1.61 -29.60 11.01
N PRO A 285 2.51 -28.64 10.78
CA PRO A 285 3.72 -28.85 9.98
C PRO A 285 4.66 -29.85 10.66
N SER A 286 5.34 -30.68 9.86
CA SER A 286 6.40 -31.55 10.37
C SER A 286 7.63 -30.74 10.81
N PRO A 287 8.53 -31.31 11.65
CA PRO A 287 9.78 -30.64 12.02
C PRO A 287 10.64 -30.24 10.82
N GLU A 288 10.69 -31.08 9.78
CA GLU A 288 11.39 -30.78 8.52
C GLU A 288 10.76 -29.60 7.79
N GLU A 289 9.42 -29.51 7.77
CA GLU A 289 8.70 -28.39 7.15
C GLU A 289 8.90 -27.09 7.92
N ILE A 290 9.00 -27.14 9.25
CA ILE A 290 9.34 -25.98 10.10
C ILE A 290 10.76 -25.50 9.80
N ALA A 291 11.72 -26.43 9.70
CA ALA A 291 13.11 -26.11 9.40
C ALA A 291 13.29 -25.53 7.99
N ALA A 292 12.52 -25.99 7.02
CA ALA A 292 12.55 -25.52 5.64
C ALA A 292 11.82 -24.18 5.41
N HIS A 293 11.09 -23.66 6.40
CA HIS A 293 10.31 -22.43 6.24
C HIS A 293 11.21 -21.18 6.28
N ASP A 294 11.15 -20.39 5.21
CA ASP A 294 12.01 -19.24 4.93
C ASP A 294 11.48 -17.90 5.49
N GLY A 295 10.37 -17.90 6.24
CA GLY A 295 9.72 -16.66 6.69
C GLY A 295 8.82 -16.00 5.64
N GLY A 296 8.61 -16.65 4.50
CA GLY A 296 7.65 -16.30 3.47
C GLY A 296 7.93 -14.95 2.81
N GLY A 297 7.25 -13.90 3.26
CA GLY A 297 7.32 -12.56 2.67
C GLY A 297 8.39 -11.66 3.31
N ALA A 298 9.02 -12.12 4.39
CA ALA A 298 9.99 -11.35 5.16
C ALA A 298 11.14 -12.24 5.67
N PRO A 299 11.93 -12.85 4.77
CA PRO A 299 12.99 -13.79 5.15
C PRO A 299 14.05 -13.16 6.06
N ASN A 300 14.41 -11.90 5.82
CA ASN A 300 15.41 -11.21 6.65
C ASN A 300 14.97 -11.07 8.11
N LEU A 301 13.70 -10.73 8.35
CA LEU A 301 13.16 -10.62 9.71
C LEU A 301 13.06 -12.00 10.36
N TRP A 302 12.66 -13.01 9.59
CA TRP A 302 12.59 -14.38 10.06
C TRP A 302 13.96 -14.91 10.51
N ASN A 303 15.01 -14.61 9.76
CA ASN A 303 16.39 -15.04 10.06
C ASN A 303 17.06 -14.19 11.15
N SER A 304 16.51 -13.01 11.47
CA SER A 304 17.04 -12.13 12.54
C SER A 304 16.75 -12.61 13.96
N VAL A 305 15.88 -13.62 14.13
CA VAL A 305 15.51 -14.17 15.44
C VAL A 305 15.81 -15.66 15.52
N ASP A 306 16.22 -16.13 16.70
CA ASP A 306 16.47 -17.54 16.95
C ASP A 306 15.17 -18.39 17.01
N SER A 307 15.31 -19.69 17.26
CA SER A 307 14.20 -20.63 17.40
C SER A 307 13.42 -20.49 18.71
N GLY A 308 14.02 -19.88 19.74
CA GLY A 308 13.43 -19.60 21.05
C GLY A 308 12.54 -18.35 21.06
N TRP A 309 12.57 -17.55 20.00
CA TRP A 309 11.71 -16.38 19.85
C TRP A 309 10.22 -16.73 20.07
N ARG A 310 9.55 -15.85 20.81
CA ARG A 310 8.10 -15.87 21.02
C ARG A 310 7.52 -14.52 20.68
N CYS A 311 6.36 -14.53 20.04
CA CYS A 311 5.64 -13.30 19.72
C CYS A 311 5.31 -12.53 21.00
N PRO A 312 5.71 -11.25 21.14
CA PRO A 312 5.46 -10.51 22.36
C PRO A 312 3.96 -10.26 22.56
N ALA A 313 3.15 -10.16 21.50
CA ALA A 313 1.68 -10.13 21.61
C ALA A 313 1.12 -11.50 22.02
N CYS A 314 1.00 -12.44 21.07
CA CYS A 314 0.27 -13.71 21.29
C CYS A 314 1.06 -14.84 21.98
N ARG A 315 2.33 -14.64 22.33
CA ARG A 315 3.23 -15.59 23.01
C ARG A 315 3.53 -16.92 22.27
N ARG A 316 2.97 -17.11 21.07
CA ARG A 316 3.33 -18.24 20.19
C ARG A 316 4.81 -18.22 19.85
N ALA A 317 5.42 -19.40 19.91
CA ALA A 317 6.78 -19.64 19.45
C ALA A 317 6.88 -19.53 17.92
N LYS A 318 8.10 -19.34 17.43
CA LYS A 318 8.41 -19.23 15.99
C LYS A 318 7.84 -20.39 15.15
N ALA A 319 7.87 -21.62 15.68
CA ALA A 319 7.27 -22.78 15.03
C ALA A 319 5.74 -22.75 15.00
N GLU A 320 5.11 -22.30 16.09
CA GLU A 320 3.65 -22.30 16.30
C GLU A 320 2.91 -21.29 15.40
N ILE A 321 3.62 -20.32 14.83
CA ILE A 321 3.04 -19.35 13.90
C ILE A 321 3.01 -19.85 12.45
N ILE A 322 3.65 -20.99 12.15
CA ILE A 322 3.62 -21.60 10.82
C ILE A 322 2.29 -22.34 10.64
N ARG A 323 1.51 -21.93 9.65
CA ARG A 323 0.17 -22.47 9.37
C ARG A 323 -0.07 -22.67 7.89
N THR A 324 -1.04 -23.49 7.54
CA THR A 324 -1.41 -23.71 6.13
C THR A 324 -1.77 -22.39 5.46
N SER A 325 -1.25 -22.25 4.24
CA SER A 325 -1.44 -21.07 3.42
C SER A 325 -2.59 -21.30 2.43
N ASN A 326 -3.35 -20.24 2.15
CA ASN A 326 -4.37 -20.25 1.09
C ASN A 326 -3.76 -19.98 -0.29
N ASN A 327 -2.45 -19.72 -0.37
CA ASN A 327 -1.74 -19.49 -1.62
C ASN A 327 -1.34 -20.83 -2.25
N ALA A 328 -1.84 -21.11 -3.45
CA ALA A 328 -1.54 -22.36 -4.17
C ALA A 328 -0.03 -22.57 -4.44
N LYS A 329 0.77 -21.49 -4.49
CA LYS A 329 2.23 -21.54 -4.71
C LYS A 329 3.03 -21.81 -3.42
N ARG A 330 2.45 -21.63 -2.23
CA ARG A 330 3.15 -21.81 -0.94
C ARG A 330 2.29 -22.62 0.01
N LYS A 331 2.76 -23.80 0.41
CA LYS A 331 2.05 -24.72 1.32
C LYS A 331 1.89 -24.12 2.73
N TRP A 332 2.93 -23.47 3.22
CA TRP A 332 3.01 -22.90 4.57
C TRP A 332 3.07 -21.37 4.53
N SER A 333 2.51 -20.76 5.57
CA SER A 333 2.57 -19.33 5.84
C SER A 333 3.06 -19.09 7.25
N GLY A 334 3.83 -18.02 7.42
CA GLY A 334 4.41 -17.60 8.68
C GLY A 334 5.39 -16.49 8.35
N LYS A 335 5.24 -15.32 8.96
CA LYS A 335 6.14 -14.18 8.77
C LYS A 335 6.19 -13.34 10.04
N LEU A 336 7.28 -12.60 10.18
CA LEU A 336 7.45 -11.60 11.24
C LEU A 336 7.32 -10.21 10.63
N LEU A 337 6.77 -9.28 11.40
CA LEU A 337 6.70 -7.85 11.05
C LEU A 337 7.13 -7.01 12.25
N TRP A 338 7.67 -5.83 11.97
CA TRP A 338 7.93 -4.82 12.99
C TRP A 338 6.61 -4.22 13.50
N HIS A 339 6.59 -3.92 14.78
CA HIS A 339 5.54 -3.25 15.52
C HIS A 339 6.15 -2.20 16.42
N HIS A 340 5.52 -1.02 16.47
CA HIS A 340 5.92 0.07 17.36
C HIS A 340 5.05 0.01 18.62
N GLU A 341 5.67 -0.32 19.75
CA GLU A 341 5.02 -0.24 21.06
C GLU A 341 5.39 1.10 21.70
N PHE A 342 4.40 1.92 22.04
CA PHE A 342 4.62 3.24 22.63
C PHE A 342 4.57 3.13 24.15
N ILE A 343 5.60 3.63 24.81
CA ILE A 343 5.70 3.66 26.27
C ILE A 343 5.21 5.02 26.74
N LEU A 344 4.07 5.00 27.40
CA LEU A 344 3.47 6.18 28.01
C LEU A 344 4.05 6.41 29.41
N VAL A 345 4.22 7.67 29.75
CA VAL A 345 4.53 8.11 31.11
C VAL A 345 3.55 9.21 31.51
N ASP A 346 3.17 9.20 32.78
CA ASP A 346 2.27 10.19 33.34
C ASP A 346 3.05 11.46 33.69
N GLY A 347 2.51 12.59 33.25
CA GLY A 347 3.00 13.91 33.50
C GLY A 347 2.05 14.76 34.32
N TYR A 348 2.63 15.71 35.06
CA TYR A 348 1.89 16.82 35.65
C TYR A 348 2.40 18.10 35.01
N ASP A 349 1.52 18.80 34.28
CA ASP A 349 1.73 20.16 33.81
C ASP A 349 0.62 21.01 34.42
N ASP A 350 0.98 22.00 35.26
CA ASP A 350 0.06 22.95 35.91
C ASP A 350 -1.26 22.33 36.45
N ASP A 351 -1.16 21.29 37.27
CA ASP A 351 -2.29 20.56 37.91
C ASP A 351 -3.22 19.75 36.98
N GLU A 352 -2.91 19.61 35.69
CA GLU A 352 -3.61 18.69 34.78
C GLU A 352 -2.78 17.42 34.51
N HIS A 353 -3.41 16.25 34.68
CA HIS A 353 -2.81 14.97 34.34
C HIS A 353 -2.74 14.81 32.82
N ARG A 354 -1.52 14.72 32.27
CA ARG A 354 -1.32 14.57 30.83
C ARG A 354 -0.38 13.39 30.55
N GLU A 355 -0.84 12.44 29.74
CA GLU A 355 0.01 11.35 29.25
C GLU A 355 0.86 11.86 28.08
N TRP A 356 2.13 11.46 28.03
CA TRP A 356 2.95 11.61 26.83
C TRP A 356 3.74 10.33 26.53
N ILE A 357 4.19 10.22 25.29
CA ILE A 357 5.05 9.10 24.85
C ILE A 357 6.50 9.44 25.24
N ASP A 358 7.07 8.67 26.16
CA ASP A 358 8.50 8.79 26.53
C ASP A 358 9.40 8.25 25.41
N ARG A 359 9.05 7.04 24.94
CA ARG A 359 9.78 6.33 23.89
C ARG A 359 8.89 5.33 23.17
N HIS A 360 9.42 4.75 22.11
CA HIS A 360 8.85 3.57 21.50
C HIS A 360 9.85 2.42 21.47
N ASP A 361 9.36 1.20 21.57
CA ASP A 361 10.12 -0.02 21.37
C ASP A 361 9.77 -0.62 19.99
N GLU A 362 10.77 -0.95 19.19
CA GLU A 362 10.58 -1.74 17.96
C GLU A 362 10.57 -3.23 18.29
N LEU A 363 9.43 -3.88 18.09
CA LEU A 363 9.25 -5.29 18.43
C LEU A 363 8.88 -6.10 17.18
N LEU A 364 9.46 -7.29 17.04
CA LEU A 364 9.01 -8.25 16.04
C LEU A 364 7.78 -9.00 16.57
N ILE A 365 6.69 -8.95 15.81
CA ILE A 365 5.44 -9.68 16.08
C ILE A 365 5.12 -10.66 14.95
N CYS A 366 4.28 -11.65 15.24
CA CYS A 366 3.84 -12.60 14.21
C CYS A 366 2.86 -11.94 13.23
N GLY A 367 2.84 -12.44 12.00
CA GLY A 367 1.98 -11.91 10.94
C GLY A 367 0.49 -11.96 11.26
N ASP A 368 0.02 -12.89 12.10
CA ASP A 368 -1.39 -12.91 12.48
C ASP A 368 -1.75 -11.77 13.45
N CYS A 369 -0.88 -11.43 14.41
CA CYS A 369 -1.07 -10.27 15.29
C CYS A 369 -1.05 -8.96 14.49
N ALA A 370 -0.07 -8.82 13.60
CA ALA A 370 0.10 -7.63 12.77
C ALA A 370 -1.09 -7.39 11.82
N ASN A 371 -1.83 -8.45 11.45
CA ASN A 371 -2.97 -8.35 10.54
C ASN A 371 -4.30 -8.01 11.25
N ILE A 372 -4.35 -7.95 12.58
CA ILE A 372 -5.60 -7.67 13.31
C ILE A 372 -6.11 -6.28 12.94
N LEU A 373 -5.32 -5.23 13.16
CA LEU A 373 -5.74 -3.85 12.90
C LEU A 373 -6.08 -3.59 11.42
N PRO A 374 -5.25 -4.03 10.43
CA PRO A 374 -5.65 -3.97 9.03
C PRO A 374 -6.99 -4.65 8.73
N ALA A 375 -7.26 -5.81 9.34
CA ALA A 375 -8.51 -6.53 9.15
C ALA A 375 -9.71 -5.80 9.79
N VAL A 376 -9.52 -5.12 10.93
CA VAL A 376 -10.53 -4.24 11.54
C VAL A 376 -10.82 -3.06 10.61
N LYS A 377 -9.81 -2.33 10.15
CA LYS A 377 -9.97 -1.21 9.20
C LYS A 377 -10.66 -1.65 7.90
N GLN A 378 -10.41 -2.87 7.45
CA GLN A 378 -11.06 -3.42 6.25
C GLN A 378 -12.56 -3.68 6.46
N ARG A 379 -12.96 -4.09 7.68
CA ARG A 379 -14.36 -4.41 8.03
C ARG A 379 -15.15 -3.20 8.50
N GLU A 380 -14.47 -2.21 9.08
CA GLU A 380 -15.04 -0.97 9.60
C GLU A 380 -14.36 0.22 8.91
N PRO A 381 -14.78 0.57 7.68
CA PRO A 381 -14.13 1.62 6.91
C PRO A 381 -14.13 2.98 7.65
N SER A 382 -15.12 3.27 8.49
CA SER A 382 -15.14 4.49 9.33
C SER A 382 -13.87 4.65 10.17
N LEU A 383 -13.31 3.55 10.68
CA LEU A 383 -12.07 3.53 11.46
C LEU A 383 -10.80 3.57 10.59
N SER A 384 -10.95 3.52 9.26
CA SER A 384 -9.82 3.69 8.33
C SER A 384 -9.36 5.14 8.22
N ARG A 385 -10.22 6.10 8.60
CA ARG A 385 -9.91 7.54 8.73
C ARG A 385 -9.33 7.91 10.09
N SER A 386 -9.61 7.10 11.10
CA SER A 386 -9.02 7.29 12.41
C SER A 386 -7.58 6.85 12.30
N ASP A 387 -6.67 7.75 12.62
CA ASP A 387 -5.32 7.35 12.89
C ASP A 387 -5.34 6.57 14.21
N VAL A 388 -5.45 5.26 14.09
CA VAL A 388 -5.61 4.33 15.21
C VAL A 388 -4.47 3.37 15.20
N LEU A 389 -4.07 2.99 16.39
CA LEU A 389 -2.93 2.10 16.62
C LEU A 389 -3.29 1.04 17.65
N PHE A 390 -2.67 -0.12 17.56
CA PHE A 390 -2.86 -1.21 18.52
C PHE A 390 -1.56 -1.39 19.29
N GLN A 391 -1.60 -1.29 20.61
CA GLN A 391 -0.50 -1.76 21.45
C GLN A 391 -0.57 -3.29 21.57
N LEU A 392 0.48 -3.94 22.06
CA LEU A 392 0.50 -5.39 22.26
C LEU A 392 -0.65 -5.86 23.17
N ARG A 393 -1.05 -5.03 24.14
CA ARG A 393 -2.19 -5.31 25.04
C ARG A 393 -3.51 -5.42 24.28
N ASP A 394 -3.72 -4.60 23.27
CA ASP A 394 -4.96 -4.58 22.48
C ASP A 394 -5.04 -5.83 21.61
N MET A 395 -3.92 -6.20 20.96
CA MET A 395 -3.83 -7.45 20.19
C MET A 395 -4.10 -8.69 21.03
N ARG A 396 -3.60 -8.72 22.28
CA ARG A 396 -3.82 -9.83 23.22
C ARG A 396 -5.26 -9.93 23.67
N ALA A 397 -5.91 -8.80 23.92
CA ALA A 397 -7.29 -8.78 24.41
C ALA A 397 -8.24 -9.40 23.38
N VAL A 398 -8.06 -9.04 22.10
CA VAL A 398 -9.05 -9.33 21.05
C VAL A 398 -8.83 -10.67 20.34
N ALA A 399 -7.69 -11.31 20.54
CA ALA A 399 -7.31 -12.51 19.80
C ALA A 399 -7.33 -13.77 20.68
N THR A 400 -8.17 -14.72 20.31
CA THR A 400 -8.02 -16.11 20.77
C THR A 400 -6.96 -16.81 19.92
N VAL A 401 -5.96 -17.39 20.60
CA VAL A 401 -4.72 -17.87 20.00
C VAL A 401 -4.66 -19.39 20.07
N ALA A 402 -4.35 -20.02 18.93
CA ALA A 402 -4.04 -21.43 18.86
C ALA A 402 -2.78 -21.66 17.98
N PRO A 403 -1.96 -22.69 18.26
CA PRO A 403 -0.85 -23.07 17.40
C PRO A 403 -1.32 -23.45 15.99
N HIS A 404 -0.51 -23.11 15.00
CA HIS A 404 -0.68 -23.46 13.58
C HIS A 404 -2.00 -23.01 12.97
N GLN A 405 -2.64 -21.98 13.54
CA GLN A 405 -3.92 -21.45 13.11
C GLN A 405 -3.93 -19.92 13.07
N PRO A 406 -4.78 -19.30 12.23
CA PRO A 406 -5.04 -17.87 12.33
C PRO A 406 -5.67 -17.52 13.68
N HIS A 407 -5.49 -16.29 14.13
CA HIS A 407 -6.21 -15.79 15.31
C HIS A 407 -7.72 -15.79 15.05
N GLN A 408 -8.49 -16.22 16.06
CA GLN A 408 -9.92 -15.95 16.12
C GLN A 408 -10.08 -14.60 16.82
N ILE A 409 -10.64 -13.63 16.11
CA ILE A 409 -10.73 -12.25 16.58
C ILE A 409 -12.15 -12.01 17.09
N ASP A 410 -12.25 -11.47 18.31
CA ASP A 410 -13.46 -10.83 18.82
C ASP A 410 -13.60 -9.45 18.14
N TRP A 411 -14.51 -9.37 17.17
CA TRP A 411 -14.64 -8.19 16.32
C TRP A 411 -15.26 -7.00 17.03
N ASP A 412 -16.18 -7.25 17.97
CA ASP A 412 -16.82 -6.18 18.72
C ASP A 412 -15.82 -5.55 19.70
N GLN A 413 -15.05 -6.40 20.39
CA GLN A 413 -13.98 -5.92 21.26
C GLN A 413 -12.86 -5.24 20.46
N ALA A 414 -12.49 -5.78 19.30
CA ALA A 414 -11.49 -5.15 18.44
C ALA A 414 -11.92 -3.75 17.97
N LYS A 415 -13.19 -3.59 17.57
CA LYS A 415 -13.76 -2.28 17.20
C LYS A 415 -13.71 -1.29 18.36
N GLN A 416 -14.09 -1.72 19.56
CA GLN A 416 -14.03 -0.87 20.75
C GLN A 416 -12.59 -0.42 21.04
N ARG A 417 -11.63 -1.35 21.08
CA ARG A 417 -10.21 -1.06 21.31
C ARG A 417 -9.62 -0.11 20.28
N THR A 418 -10.04 -0.23 19.02
CA THR A 418 -9.62 0.71 17.96
C THR A 418 -10.16 2.12 18.21
N THR A 419 -11.37 2.23 18.74
CA THR A 419 -11.95 3.54 19.10
C THR A 419 -11.22 4.15 20.29
N ASP A 420 -10.91 3.33 21.30
CA ASP A 420 -10.20 3.76 22.52
C ASP A 420 -8.75 4.20 22.23
N SER A 421 -8.15 3.74 21.12
CA SER A 421 -6.75 4.07 20.79
C SER A 421 -6.55 5.37 20.02
N VAL A 422 -7.63 6.10 19.70
CA VAL A 422 -7.55 7.42 19.06
C VAL A 422 -6.77 8.41 19.92
N ALA A 423 -7.04 8.45 21.24
CA ALA A 423 -6.34 9.33 22.17
C ALA A 423 -4.83 9.06 22.19
N LEU A 424 -4.42 7.78 22.11
CA LEU A 424 -3.01 7.42 22.03
C LEU A 424 -2.37 7.87 20.71
N HIS A 425 -3.10 7.81 19.60
CA HIS A 425 -2.58 8.30 18.34
C HIS A 425 -2.33 9.81 18.34
N GLU A 426 -3.20 10.60 18.97
CA GLU A 426 -3.02 12.06 19.07
C GLU A 426 -1.67 12.42 19.72
N LEU A 427 -1.14 11.56 20.59
CA LEU A 427 0.19 11.73 21.20
C LEU A 427 1.35 11.40 20.25
N THR A 428 1.11 10.60 19.20
CA THR A 428 2.19 10.14 18.31
C THR A 428 2.72 11.24 17.40
N GLY A 429 1.90 12.20 16.99
CA GLY A 429 2.32 13.32 16.13
C GLY A 429 3.44 14.14 16.78
N PRO A 430 3.17 14.78 17.94
CA PRO A 430 4.20 15.52 18.68
C PRO A 430 5.42 14.68 19.02
N TYR A 431 5.22 13.40 19.36
CA TYR A 431 6.31 12.47 19.62
C TYR A 431 7.22 12.28 18.41
N TRP A 432 6.66 12.00 17.23
CA TRP A 432 7.43 11.78 16.01
C TRP A 432 8.09 13.06 15.50
N ASP A 433 7.44 14.22 15.64
CA ASP A 433 8.04 15.50 15.29
C ASP A 433 9.30 15.78 16.13
N HIS A 434 9.20 15.59 17.45
CA HIS A 434 10.33 15.70 18.37
C HIS A 434 11.42 14.67 18.08
N TYR A 435 11.04 13.41 17.90
CA TYR A 435 11.95 12.32 17.54
C TYR A 435 12.72 12.63 16.25
N HIS A 436 12.03 13.07 15.19
CA HIS A 436 12.64 13.41 13.91
C HIS A 436 13.51 14.65 13.99
N ALA A 437 13.13 15.66 14.78
CA ALA A 437 13.96 16.82 15.04
C ALA A 437 15.29 16.43 15.71
N ALA A 438 15.24 15.59 16.75
CA ALA A 438 16.43 15.11 17.45
C ALA A 438 17.34 14.28 16.53
N VAL A 439 16.80 13.23 15.89
CA VAL A 439 17.57 12.35 14.99
C VAL A 439 18.11 13.13 13.78
N GLY A 440 17.30 14.03 13.21
CA GLY A 440 17.68 14.88 12.08
C GLY A 440 18.80 15.88 12.44
N CYS A 441 18.75 16.47 13.64
CA CYS A 441 19.80 17.32 14.18
C CYS A 441 21.15 16.58 14.21
N ARG A 442 21.17 15.38 14.80
CA ARG A 442 22.39 14.56 14.91
C ARG A 442 22.92 14.12 13.54
N ALA A 443 22.05 13.68 12.64
CA ALA A 443 22.44 13.29 11.27
C ALA A 443 23.07 14.46 10.51
N ARG A 444 22.43 15.63 10.55
CA ARG A 444 22.92 16.85 9.91
C ARG A 444 24.26 17.31 10.48
N TYR A 445 24.47 17.18 11.79
CA TYR A 445 25.76 17.47 12.41
C TYR A 445 26.86 16.53 11.93
N ARG A 446 26.58 15.21 11.82
CA ARG A 446 27.53 14.24 11.25
C ARG A 446 27.87 14.55 9.80
N ASP A 447 26.89 14.93 8.99
CA ASP A 447 27.13 15.35 7.61
C ASP A 447 28.03 16.59 7.55
N TYR A 448 27.80 17.58 8.41
CA TYR A 448 28.66 18.75 8.50
C TYR A 448 30.06 18.41 9.01
N LEU A 449 30.21 17.52 10.00
CA LEU A 449 31.52 17.03 10.41
C LEU A 449 32.27 16.41 9.24
N ALA A 450 31.62 15.56 8.44
CA ALA A 450 32.23 14.98 7.25
C ALA A 450 32.62 16.04 6.20
N CYS A 451 31.79 17.07 5.98
CA CYS A 451 32.08 18.16 5.05
C CYS A 451 33.21 19.09 5.52
N TYR A 452 33.45 19.20 6.83
CA TYR A 452 34.44 20.09 7.42
C TYR A 452 35.62 19.33 8.02
N GLU A 453 35.96 18.15 7.48
CA GLU A 453 37.13 17.35 7.90
C GLU A 453 37.18 17.09 9.42
N ASN A 454 36.03 16.78 10.01
CA ASN A 454 35.82 16.59 11.44
C ASN A 454 36.10 17.81 12.33
N ASN A 455 36.08 19.03 11.76
CA ASN A 455 36.17 20.26 12.54
C ASN A 455 34.83 20.57 13.23
N GLU A 456 34.73 20.20 14.51
CA GLU A 456 33.52 20.38 15.34
C GLU A 456 33.03 21.83 15.39
N ARG A 457 33.94 22.80 15.50
CA ARG A 457 33.57 24.22 15.57
C ARG A 457 32.89 24.69 14.28
N CYS A 458 33.43 24.29 13.12
CA CYS A 458 32.85 24.63 11.81
C CYS A 458 31.52 23.90 11.60
N ALA A 459 31.44 22.61 11.95
CA ALA A 459 30.22 21.82 11.83
C ALA A 459 29.09 22.37 12.72
N TRP A 460 29.41 22.71 13.98
CA TRP A 460 28.46 23.31 14.91
C TRP A 460 28.00 24.69 14.45
N GLY A 461 28.93 25.54 14.00
CA GLY A 461 28.58 26.86 13.45
C GLY A 461 27.64 26.77 12.23
N ARG A 462 27.84 25.76 11.38
CA ARG A 462 26.96 25.50 10.24
C ARG A 462 25.59 24.98 10.66
N LEU A 463 25.54 24.07 11.63
CA LEU A 463 24.30 23.56 12.22
C LEU A 463 23.48 24.68 12.85
N ARG A 464 24.10 25.52 13.67
CA ARG A 464 23.50 26.72 14.27
C ARG A 464 22.90 27.64 13.22
N SER A 465 23.67 27.93 12.17
CA SER A 465 23.19 28.77 11.06
C SER A 465 22.00 28.14 10.33
N HIS A 466 21.95 26.81 10.23
CA HIS A 466 20.82 26.11 9.62
C HIS A 466 19.52 26.32 10.42
N TYR A 467 19.56 26.09 11.74
CA TYR A 467 18.38 26.18 12.60
C TYR A 467 17.85 27.61 12.75
N ILE A 468 18.75 28.61 12.83
CA ILE A 468 18.35 30.03 12.84
C ILE A 468 17.60 30.40 11.55
N ASN A 469 18.12 29.96 10.39
CA ASN A 469 17.61 30.40 9.10
C ASN A 469 16.37 29.62 8.61
N ASN A 470 16.16 28.38 9.08
CA ASN A 470 15.12 27.50 8.54
C ASN A 470 14.08 27.02 9.55
N GLU A 471 14.36 27.06 10.86
CA GLU A 471 13.52 26.45 11.89
C GLU A 471 12.98 27.46 12.92
N VAL A 472 13.13 28.77 12.66
CA VAL A 472 12.57 29.89 13.47
C VAL A 472 12.95 29.78 14.96
N VAL A 473 14.18 29.36 15.24
CA VAL A 473 14.70 29.32 16.62
C VAL A 473 15.34 30.66 16.96
N ASP A 474 15.03 31.22 18.15
CA ASP A 474 15.68 32.44 18.65
C ASP A 474 17.22 32.28 18.61
N PRO A 475 17.96 33.17 17.92
CA PRO A 475 19.41 33.14 17.90
C PRO A 475 20.08 33.09 19.28
N ASN A 476 19.42 33.55 20.34
CA ASN A 476 19.94 33.51 21.70
C ASN A 476 19.72 32.16 22.41
N GLU A 477 18.74 31.36 21.97
CA GLU A 477 18.39 30.07 22.58
C GLU A 477 18.80 28.86 21.72
N VAL A 478 19.25 29.10 20.47
CA VAL A 478 19.61 28.04 19.52
C VAL A 478 20.64 27.06 20.06
N ASP A 479 21.66 27.52 20.78
CA ASP A 479 22.71 26.62 21.29
C ASP A 479 22.14 25.68 22.37
N LYS A 480 21.28 26.19 23.27
CA LYS A 480 20.58 25.34 24.26
C LYS A 480 19.64 24.35 23.59
N HIS A 481 18.88 24.80 22.58
CA HIS A 481 17.97 23.94 21.82
C HIS A 481 18.72 22.82 21.09
N LEU A 482 19.84 23.13 20.43
CA LEU A 482 20.68 22.13 19.76
C LEU A 482 21.28 21.13 20.76
N HIS A 483 21.77 21.61 21.91
CA HIS A 483 22.27 20.72 22.96
C HIS A 483 21.17 19.78 23.48
N PHE A 484 19.95 20.28 23.66
CA PHE A 484 18.80 19.47 24.03
C PHE A 484 18.50 18.40 22.96
N LEU A 485 18.40 18.78 21.68
CA LEU A 485 18.15 17.83 20.59
C LEU A 485 19.26 16.79 20.44
N MET A 486 20.52 17.15 20.69
CA MET A 486 21.64 16.21 20.69
C MET A 486 21.56 15.21 21.84
N ALA A 487 21.34 15.69 23.06
CA ALA A 487 21.16 14.83 24.23
C ALA A 487 19.95 13.89 24.04
N GLU A 488 18.90 14.39 23.41
CA GLU A 488 17.72 13.60 23.10
C GLU A 488 18.00 12.54 22.02
N ALA A 489 18.75 12.88 20.98
CA ALA A 489 19.17 11.92 19.96
C ALA A 489 20.07 10.81 20.55
N GLU A 490 20.88 11.14 21.55
CA GLU A 490 21.65 10.17 22.34
C GLU A 490 20.74 9.29 23.21
N ARG A 491 19.79 9.89 23.93
CA ARG A 491 18.79 9.16 24.75
C ARG A 491 17.97 8.17 23.93
N ILE A 492 17.56 8.58 22.73
CA ILE A 492 16.80 7.75 21.77
C ILE A 492 17.62 6.51 21.33
N GLY A 493 18.96 6.56 21.42
CA GLY A 493 19.79 5.36 21.32
C GLY A 493 19.84 4.68 19.96
N HIS A 494 19.37 5.32 18.89
CA HIS A 494 19.39 4.70 17.56
C HIS A 494 20.83 4.58 17.05
N GLU A 495 21.39 3.37 17.01
CA GLU A 495 22.39 3.03 16.02
C GLU A 495 21.75 3.26 14.64
N ASP A 496 22.31 4.21 13.92
CA ASP A 496 21.83 4.71 12.65
C ASP A 496 21.67 3.57 11.62
N ARG A 497 20.43 3.08 11.42
CA ARG A 497 20.12 2.06 10.39
C ARG A 497 20.42 2.55 8.97
N TYR A 498 20.59 3.86 8.77
CA TYR A 498 20.99 4.47 7.49
C TYR A 498 22.49 4.80 7.43
N GLY A 499 23.23 4.59 8.54
CA GLY A 499 24.63 4.98 8.71
C GLY A 499 25.66 3.94 8.27
N LYS A 500 25.28 2.70 7.95
CA LYS A 500 26.19 1.74 7.31
C LYS A 500 26.36 2.08 5.82
N ARG A 501 27.14 3.13 5.51
CA ARG A 501 27.96 3.07 4.30
C ARG A 501 28.90 1.89 4.51
N ALA A 502 28.89 0.95 3.57
CA ALA A 502 29.85 -0.15 3.54
C ALA A 502 31.25 0.41 3.78
N GLU A 503 31.91 -0.03 4.84
CA GLU A 503 33.34 0.20 5.00
C GLU A 503 34.02 -0.35 3.75
N PRO A 504 34.92 0.41 3.09
CA PRO A 504 35.74 -0.15 2.05
C PRO A 504 36.57 -1.26 2.69
N GLN A 505 36.42 -2.49 2.20
CA GLN A 505 37.39 -3.53 2.50
C GLN A 505 38.74 -3.03 1.98
N THR A 506 39.62 -2.62 2.89
CA THR A 506 41.03 -2.41 2.57
C THR A 506 41.63 -3.79 2.34
N GLU A 507 41.73 -4.17 1.07
CA GLU A 507 42.77 -5.09 0.62
C GLU A 507 44.12 -4.44 0.94
N ASP A 508 44.90 -5.08 1.80
CA ASP A 508 46.34 -5.22 1.58
C ASP A 508 46.94 -6.18 2.63
N ALA A 509 47.48 -7.29 2.13
CA ALA A 509 48.88 -7.66 2.32
C ALA A 509 49.10 -9.10 1.81
N GLN A 510 49.44 -9.21 0.52
CA GLN A 510 50.38 -10.25 0.08
C GLN A 510 51.80 -9.85 0.52
N PRO A 511 52.69 -10.82 0.78
CA PRO A 511 54.09 -10.66 0.44
C PRO A 511 54.34 -10.96 -1.05
#